data_AF-A0A523XI06-F1
#
_entry.id   AF-A0A523XI06-F1
#
_cell.length_a   1.000
_cell.length_b   1.000
_cell.length_c   1.000
_cell.angle_alpha   90.00
_cell.angle_beta   90.00
_cell.angle_gamma   90.00
#
_symmetry.space_group_name_H-M   'P 1'
#
loop_
_entity.id
_entity.type
_entity.pdbx_description
1 polymer ?
#
loop_
_entity_poly.entity_id
_entity_poly.type
_entity_poly.pdbx_seq_one_letter_code
_entity_poly.pdbx_strand_id
1 'polypeptide(L)' 'MKKGSTAVSIPTSLYKKIEEKIKDLEIKSVSSYVTKVLRESLSEEKEAGEAFSKEDEEKVRERLKALGYID' A
#
# COMPACT_ATOMS: atom_id res chain seq x y z
N MET A 1 10.76 -19.17 7.18
CA MET A 1 9.51 -19.06 6.39
C MET A 1 9.88 -19.14 4.92
N LYS A 2 9.36 -20.12 4.16
CA LYS A 2 9.65 -20.23 2.72
C LYS A 2 9.09 -18.99 2.02
N LYS A 3 9.95 -18.10 1.51
CA LYS A 3 9.54 -17.03 0.59
C LYS A 3 9.13 -17.71 -0.71
N GLY A 4 7.86 -18.13 -0.81
CA GLY A 4 7.29 -18.65 -2.05
C GLY A 4 7.16 -17.49 -3.04
N SER A 5 7.87 -17.58 -4.17
CA SER A 5 7.70 -16.66 -5.29
C SER A 5 6.76 -17.30 -6.31
N THR A 6 5.63 -16.65 -6.56
CA THR A 6 4.67 -17.08 -7.60
C THR A 6 5.08 -16.47 -8.93
N ALA A 7 5.15 -17.26 -10.00
CA ALA A 7 5.38 -16.74 -11.35
C ALA A 7 4.08 -16.11 -11.87
N VAL A 8 4.14 -14.85 -12.28
CA VAL A 8 3.00 -14.12 -12.85
C VAL A 8 3.36 -13.73 -14.28
N SER A 9 2.55 -14.17 -15.24
CA SER A 9 2.69 -13.72 -16.63
C SER A 9 2.03 -12.36 -16.78
N ILE A 10 2.84 -11.37 -17.18
CA ILE A 10 2.37 -10.03 -17.53
C ILE A 10 2.57 -9.78 -19.03
N PRO A 11 1.70 -8.98 -19.67
CA PRO A 11 1.88 -8.55 -21.05
C PRO A 11 3.25 -7.90 -21.26
N THR A 12 3.89 -8.20 -22.39
CA THR A 12 5.19 -7.63 -22.77
C THR A 12 5.19 -6.10 -22.82
N SER A 13 4.04 -5.50 -23.16
CA SER A 13 3.85 -4.03 -23.15
C SER A 13 3.97 -3.43 -21.75
N LEU A 14 3.46 -4.11 -20.71
CA LEU A 14 3.57 -3.66 -19.33
C LEU A 14 4.98 -3.91 -18.80
N TYR A 15 5.57 -5.06 -19.13
CA TYR A 15 6.94 -5.38 -18.77
C TYR A 15 7.92 -4.31 -19.29
N LYS A 16 7.81 -3.88 -20.55
CA LYS A 16 8.64 -2.80 -21.11
C LYS A 16 8.50 -1.48 -20.36
N LYS A 17 7.27 -1.05 -20.07
CA LYS A 17 7.03 0.18 -19.29
C LYS A 17 7.64 0.11 -17.90
N ILE A 18 7.57 -1.05 -17.26
CA ILE A 18 8.19 -1.27 -15.97
C ILE A 18 9.71 -1.22 -16.14
N GLU A 19 10.27 -1.96 -17.11
CA GLU A 19 11.71 -1.98 -17.40
C GLU A 19 12.31 -0.59 -17.64
N GLU A 20 11.61 0.29 -18.38
CA GLU A 20 12.02 1.68 -18.55
C GLU A 20 11.98 2.46 -17.24
N LYS A 21 10.91 2.31 -16.44
CA LYS A 21 10.84 2.95 -15.11
C LYS A 21 11.94 2.50 -14.15
N ILE A 22 12.36 1.23 -14.19
CA ILE A 22 13.45 0.72 -13.34
C ILE A 22 14.85 0.99 -13.90
N LYS A 23 15.01 1.39 -15.16
CA LYS A 23 16.32 1.87 -15.67
C LYS A 23 16.75 3.17 -15.02
N ASP A 24 15.79 4.07 -14.76
CA ASP A 24 16.03 5.33 -14.05
C ASP A 24 16.14 5.15 -12.52
N LEU A 25 15.86 3.96 -11.99
CA LEU A 25 15.93 3.66 -10.56
C LEU A 25 17.11 2.72 -10.28
N GLU A 26 17.72 2.81 -9.10
CA GLU A 26 18.77 1.87 -8.67
C GLU A 26 18.23 0.45 -8.33
N ILE A 27 17.07 0.09 -8.86
CA ILE A 27 16.40 -1.19 -8.57
C ILE A 27 16.81 -2.22 -9.62
N LYS A 28 17.62 -3.18 -9.19
CA LYS A 28 18.20 -4.22 -10.05
C LYS A 28 17.23 -5.31 -10.52
N SER A 29 15.95 -5.27 -10.13
CA SER A 29 15.01 -6.37 -10.41
C SER A 29 13.56 -5.93 -10.54
N VAL A 30 12.96 -6.23 -11.69
CA VAL A 30 11.53 -6.06 -12.02
C VAL A 30 10.65 -6.70 -10.95
N SER A 31 10.99 -7.91 -10.51
CA SER A 31 10.23 -8.62 -9.46
C SER A 31 10.18 -7.84 -8.14
N SER A 32 11.27 -7.18 -7.76
CA SER A 32 11.32 -6.39 -6.53
C SER A 32 10.48 -5.12 -6.65
N TYR A 33 10.53 -4.45 -7.80
CA TYR A 33 9.70 -3.27 -8.07
C TYR A 33 8.21 -3.63 -8.05
N VAL A 34 7.81 -4.69 -8.76
CA VAL A 34 6.43 -5.16 -8.79
C VAL A 34 5.94 -5.57 -7.40
N THR A 35 6.79 -6.24 -6.61
CA THR A 35 6.45 -6.61 -5.23
C THR A 35 6.24 -5.39 -4.34
N LYS A 36 7.06 -4.34 -4.49
CA LYS A 36 6.90 -3.09 -3.74
C LYS A 36 5.59 -2.40 -4.10
N VAL A 37 5.33 -2.21 -5.39
CA VAL A 37 4.11 -1.55 -5.89
C VAL A 37 2.85 -2.33 -5.50
N LEU A 38 2.86 -3.65 -5.63
CA LEU A 38 1.73 -4.49 -5.18
C LEU A 38 1.52 -4.39 -3.68
N ARG A 39 2.59 -4.36 -2.89
CA ARG A 39 2.47 -4.19 -1.43
C ARG A 39 1.91 -2.81 -1.10
N GLU A 40 2.41 -1.74 -1.71
CA GLU A 40 1.92 -0.38 -1.49
C GLU A 40 0.45 -0.26 -1.89
N SER A 41 0.07 -0.74 -3.08
CA SER A 41 -1.33 -0.69 -3.54
C SER A 41 -2.27 -1.51 -2.65
N LEU A 42 -1.86 -2.68 -2.16
CA LEU A 42 -2.66 -3.51 -1.26
C LEU A 42 -2.66 -2.98 0.19
N SER A 43 -1.58 -2.33 0.62
CA SER A 43 -1.50 -1.65 1.92
C SER A 43 -2.37 -0.41 1.93
N GLU A 44 -2.36 0.41 0.87
CA GLU A 44 -3.28 1.54 0.72
C GLU A 44 -4.75 1.08 0.70
N GLU A 45 -5.09 -0.05 0.07
CA GLU A 45 -6.45 -0.61 0.15
C GLU A 45 -6.83 -1.07 1.57
N LYS A 46 -5.88 -1.63 2.33
CA LYS A 46 -6.12 -2.02 3.73
C LYS A 46 -6.19 -0.83 4.67
N GLU A 47 -5.30 0.14 4.52
CA GLU A 47 -5.28 1.37 5.29
C GLU A 47 -6.48 2.26 4.93
N ALA A 48 -6.95 2.27 3.68
CA ALA A 48 -8.21 2.93 3.32
C ALA A 48 -9.45 2.23 3.91
N GLY A 49 -9.37 0.93 4.19
CA GLY A 49 -10.42 0.17 4.88
C GLY A 49 -10.37 0.27 6.42
N GLU A 50 -9.17 0.48 6.99
CA GLU A 50 -8.95 0.48 8.45
C GLU A 50 -8.76 1.87 9.07
N ALA A 51 -8.32 2.90 8.33
CA ALA A 51 -7.89 4.18 8.93
C ALA A 51 -9.03 5.15 9.31
N PHE A 52 -10.27 4.92 8.86
CA PHE A 52 -11.43 5.74 9.25
C PHE A 52 -12.70 4.89 9.36
N SER A 53 -12.62 3.73 10.03
CA SER A 53 -13.86 3.15 10.55
C SER A 53 -14.41 4.09 11.62
N LYS A 54 -15.72 4.37 11.57
CA LYS A 54 -16.47 5.28 12.46
C LYS A 54 -16.10 5.17 13.95
N GLU A 55 -15.59 4.03 14.37
CA GLU A 55 -15.09 3.74 15.71
C GLU A 55 -13.90 4.62 16.16
N ASP A 56 -12.96 4.93 15.27
CA ASP A 56 -11.85 5.84 15.58
C ASP A 56 -12.32 7.29 15.69
N GLU A 57 -13.26 7.70 14.83
CA GLU A 57 -13.89 9.02 14.92
C GLU A 57 -14.68 9.18 16.22
N GLU A 58 -15.35 8.12 16.69
CA GLU A 58 -16.10 8.11 17.94
C GLU A 58 -15.17 8.18 19.16
N LYS A 59 -14.07 7.42 19.18
CA LYS A 59 -13.04 7.50 20.25
C LYS A 59 -12.37 8.87 20.33
N VAL A 60 -12.11 9.49 19.18
CA VAL A 60 -11.58 10.86 19.12
C VAL A 60 -12.62 11.86 19.63
N ARG A 61 -13.90 11.70 19.26
CA ARG A 61 -15.00 12.56 19.74
C ARG A 61 -15.21 12.43 21.25
N GLU A 62 -15.17 11.22 21.81
CA GLU A 62 -15.27 11.01 23.26
C GLU A 62 -14.09 11.63 24.02
N ARG A 63 -12.86 11.49 23.50
CA ARG A 63 -11.69 12.15 24.09
C ARG A 63 -11.80 13.67 24.04
N LEU A 64 -12.28 14.23 22.93
CA LEU A 64 -12.45 15.67 22.79
C LEU A 64 -13.57 16.23 23.69
N LYS A 65 -14.66 15.46 23.90
CA LYS A 65 -15.70 15.77 24.89
C LYS A 65 -15.16 15.71 26.32
N ALA A 66 -14.40 14.68 26.67
CA ALA A 66 -13.79 14.54 27.99
C ALA A 66 -12.79 15.65 28.31
N LEU A 67 -12.15 16.23 27.29
CA LEU A 67 -11.24 17.36 27.39
C LEU A 67 -11.95 18.72 27.28
N GLY A 68 -13.27 18.75 27.07
CA GLY A 68 -14.08 19.98 27.04
C GLY A 68 -13.88 20.86 25.79
N TYR A 69 -13.37 20.30 24.69
CA TYR A 69 -13.19 21.02 23.44
C TYR A 69 -14.45 21.04 22.56
N ILE A 70 -15.44 20.21 22.88
CA ILE A 70 -16.71 20.09 22.18
C ILE A 70 -17.79 19.83 23.23
N ASP A 71 -18.87 20.61 23.21
CA ASP A 71 -20.08 20.41 24.04
C ASP A 71 -20.97 19.30 23.43
#